data_AF-A0A1Y5DH06-F1
#
_entry.id   AF-A0A1Y5DH06-F1
#
_cell.length_a   1.000
_cell.length_b   1.000
_cell.length_c   1.000
_cell.angle_alpha   90.00
_cell.angle_beta   90.00
_cell.angle_gamma   90.00
#
_symmetry.space_group_name_H-M   'P 1'
#
loop_
_entity.id
_entity.type
_entity.pdbx_description
1 polymer ?
#
loop_
_entity_poly.entity_id
_entity_poly.type
_entity_poly.pdbx_seq_one_letter_code
_entity_poly.pdbx_strand_id
1 'polypeptide(L)' 'CDSASESEIVLPIIVDGKLIGVLDIDSPVIARFDEEDQAGIACLLNTLILATGFKWQL' A
#
# COMPACT_ATOMS: atom_id res chain seq x y z
N CYS A 1 5.84 6.14 10.14
CA CYS A 1 6.67 7.32 10.44
C CYS A 1 7.82 6.99 11.38
N ASP A 2 8.71 6.14 10.85
CA ASP A 2 10.07 5.97 11.34
C ASP A 2 10.84 7.29 11.20
N SER A 3 11.55 7.73 12.24
CA SER A 3 12.38 8.94 12.22
C SER A 3 13.53 8.88 11.19
N ALA A 4 13.87 7.68 10.71
CA ALA A 4 14.88 7.48 9.68
C ALA A 4 14.30 7.46 8.25
N SER A 5 12.99 7.62 8.07
CA SER A 5 12.36 7.58 6.74
C SER A 5 12.71 8.83 5.92
N GLU A 6 13.22 8.61 4.71
CA GLU A 6 13.61 9.62 3.72
C GLU A 6 12.82 9.46 2.40
N SER A 7 12.01 8.41 2.28
CA SER A 7 10.98 8.26 1.26
C SER A 7 9.88 7.32 1.73
N GLU A 8 8.67 7.52 1.21
CA GLU A 8 7.47 6.81 1.62
C GLU A 8 6.62 6.52 0.37
N ILE A 9 5.98 5.35 0.33
CA ILE A 9 4.89 5.08 -0.62
C ILE A 9 3.63 4.67 0.13
N VAL A 10 2.55 5.42 -0.12
CA VAL A 10 1.25 5.22 0.51
C VAL A 10 0.21 4.89 -0.55
N LEU A 11 -0.40 3.71 -0.45
CA LEU A 11 -1.42 3.24 -1.39
C LEU A 11 -2.75 2.97 -0.69
N PRO A 12 -3.89 3.41 -1.27
CA PRO A 12 -5.20 3.17 -0.68
C PRO A 12 -5.60 1.71 -0.85
N ILE A 13 -6.21 1.14 0.19
CA ILE A 13 -6.86 -0.16 0.13
C ILE A 13 -8.36 0.09 -0.05
N ILE A 14 -8.86 -0.16 -1.25
CA ILE A 14 -10.26 0.07 -1.63
C ILE A 14 -10.95 -1.28 -1.84
N VAL A 15 -12.04 -1.51 -1.12
CA VAL A 15 -12.90 -2.70 -1.23
C VAL A 15 -14.34 -2.24 -1.39
N ASP A 16 -15.05 -2.76 -2.40
CA ASP A 16 -16.43 -2.40 -2.73
C ASP A 16 -16.66 -0.87 -2.85
N GLY A 17 -15.70 -0.18 -3.46
CA GLY A 17 -15.74 1.28 -3.64
C GLY A 17 -15.53 2.09 -2.37
N LYS A 18 -15.21 1.44 -1.24
CA LYS A 18 -14.94 2.08 0.04
C LYS A 18 -13.46 2.03 0.37
N LEU A 19 -12.90 3.14 0.85
CA LEU A 19 -11.58 3.18 1.45
C LEU A 19 -11.65 2.50 2.83
N ILE A 20 -10.96 1.37 2.99
CA ILE A 20 -10.95 0.60 4.24
C ILE A 20 -9.62 0.72 5.00
N GLY A 21 -8.61 1.29 4.36
CA GLY A 21 -7.30 1.49 4.95
C GLY A 21 -6.29 2.02 3.94
N VAL A 22 -5.04 2.13 4.37
CA VAL A 22 -3.90 2.47 3.53
C VAL A 22 -2.76 1.49 3.80
N LEU A 23 -2.03 1.13 2.76
CA LEU A 23 -0.71 0.51 2.88
C LEU A 23 0.31 1.64 2.96
N ASP A 24 1.08 1.65 4.03
CA ASP A 24 2.13 2.62 4.31
C ASP A 24 3.47 1.86 4.35
N ILE A 25 4.42 2.26 3.49
CA ILE A 25 5.78 1.70 3.44
C ILE A 25 6.80 2.83 3.48
N ASP A 26 7.58 2.86 4.56
CA ASP A 26 8.70 3.77 4.81
C ASP A 26 10.03 3.22 4.27
N SER A 27 10.98 4.09 3.89
CA SER A 27 12.35 3.73 3.55
C SER A 27 13.36 4.83 3.94
N PRO A 28 14.55 4.49 4.49
CA PRO A 28 15.61 5.46 4.76
C PRO A 28 16.41 5.88 3.51
N VAL A 29 16.09 5.31 2.34
CA VAL A 29 16.76 5.62 1.08
C VAL A 29 15.95 6.71 0.36
N ILE A 30 16.60 7.82 0.01
CA ILE A 30 15.98 8.89 -0.78
C ILE A 30 15.55 8.35 -2.14
N ALA A 31 14.35 8.72 -2.59
CA ALA A 31 13.77 8.30 -3.87
C ALA A 31 13.79 6.76 -4.05
N ARG A 32 13.50 6.01 -2.99
CA ARG A 32 13.46 4.54 -3.04
C ARG A 32 12.42 4.03 -4.02
N PHE A 33 11.26 4.69 -4.07
CA PHE A 33 10.11 4.23 -4.83
C PHE A 33 9.96 5.02 -6.11
N ASP A 34 9.81 4.31 -7.22
CA ASP A 34 9.47 4.88 -8.52
C ASP A 34 8.10 4.38 -9.03
N GLU A 35 7.79 4.67 -10.29
CA GLU A 35 6.52 4.26 -10.91
C GLU A 35 6.37 2.74 -11.04
N GLU A 36 7.48 2.00 -11.23
CA GLU A 36 7.47 0.53 -11.32
C GLU A 36 7.19 -0.09 -9.95
N ASP A 37 7.84 0.43 -8.90
CA ASP A 37 7.56 0.03 -7.51
C ASP A 37 6.07 0.28 -7.19
N GLN A 38 5.54 1.46 -7.52
CA GLN A 38 4.13 1.79 -7.29
C GLN A 38 3.18 0.82 -8.00
N ALA A 39 3.44 0.52 -9.27
CA ALA A 39 2.62 -0.41 -10.05
C ALA A 39 2.69 -1.84 -9.50
N GLY A 40 3.89 -2.30 -9.12
CA GLY A 40 4.10 -3.63 -8.55
C GLY A 40 3.40 -3.80 -7.20
N ILE A 41 3.52 -2.81 -6.30
CA ILE A 41 2.87 -2.83 -5.00
C ILE A 41 1.35 -2.74 -5.14
N ALA A 42 0.84 -1.95 -6.09
CA ALA A 42 -0.59 -1.91 -6.39
C ALA A 42 -1.12 -3.28 -6.88
N CYS A 43 -0.36 -3.98 -7.72
CA CYS A 43 -0.70 -5.34 -8.17
C CYS A 43 -0.71 -6.35 -7.00
N LEU A 44 0.27 -6.26 -6.10
CA LEU A 44 0.33 -7.07 -4.89
C LEU A 44 -0.89 -6.82 -4.00
N LEU A 45 -1.24 -5.56 -3.77
CA LEU A 45 -2.43 -5.17 -2.99
C LEU A 45 -3.70 -5.75 -3.58
N ASN A 46 -3.89 -5.64 -4.90
CA ASN A 46 -5.04 -6.22 -5.58
C ASN A 46 -5.10 -7.75 -5.39
N THR A 47 -3.95 -8.44 -5.50
CA THR A 47 -3.86 -9.88 -5.25
C THR A 47 -4.23 -10.24 -3.81
N LEU A 48 -3.74 -9.48 -2.83
CA LEU A 48 -4.06 -9.66 -1.41
C LEU A 48 -5.55 -9.48 -1.15
N ILE A 49 -6.17 -8.45 -1.72
CA ILE A 49 -7.60 -8.17 -1.59
C ILE A 49 -8.43 -9.35 -2.13
N LEU A 50 -8.11 -9.81 -3.34
CA LEU A 50 -8.81 -10.93 -3.98
C LEU A 50 -8.63 -12.24 -3.21
N ALA A 51 -7.42 -12.52 -2.73
CA ALA A 51 -7.12 -13.77 -2.03
C ALA A 51 -7.76 -13.88 -0.64
N THR A 52 -7.95 -12.75 0.04
CA THR A 52 -8.50 -12.71 1.41
C THR A 52 -10.00 -12.42 1.43
N GLY A 53 -10.56 -11.90 0.34
CA GLY A 53 -11.96 -11.52 0.23
C GLY A 53 -12.41 -10.44 1.22
N PHE A 54 -11.45 -9.76 1.85
CA PHE A 54 -11.58 -8.70 2.87
C PHE A 54 -12.98 -8.62 3.51
N LYS A 55 -13.36 -9.66 4.27
CA LYS A 55 -14.62 -9.69 5.02
C LYS A 55 -14.45 -8.93 6.33
N TRP A 56 -14.44 -7.61 6.28
CA TRP A 56 -14.49 -6.79 7.48
C TRP A 56 -15.94 -6.72 7.99
N GLN A 57 -16.22 -7.41 9.10
CA GLN A 57 -17.34 -7.07 9.98
C GLN A 57 -16.82 -6.09 11.02
N LEU A 58 -17.37 -4.87 11.00
CA LEU A 58 -17.37 -3.99 12.18
C LEU A 58 -18.43 -4.49 13.18
#